data_AF-A0A3Q9ABN3-F1
#
_entry.id   AF-A0A3Q9ABN3-F1
#
_cell.length_a   1.000
_cell.length_b   1.000
_cell.length_c   1.000
_cell.angle_alpha   90.00
_cell.angle_beta   90.00
_cell.angle_gamma   90.00
#
_symmetry.space_group_name_H-M   'P 1'
#
loop_
_entity.id
_entity.type
_entity.pdbx_description
1 polymer ?
#
loop_
_entity_poly.entity_id
_entity_poly.type
_entity_poly.pdbx_seq_one_letter_code
_entity_poly.pdbx_strand_id
1 'polypeptide(L)'
;MRSGVGHAAAVLALAGSLLAAPSLAEGPSNAIVKARQASMKEMAAAAKAIAEMFDGKRAYEPAAFRAAAGTLSARTGPALIAEFPAGTLGAPSAAKPEVDQARPEFEALARHIGRLADALAAKAEKAPAGITADMRMTGPPMDGGSLLGKRPRAARADPAGMPAEHLLHLILQDCSSCHSKFRQRQQ
;
A
#
# COMPACT_ATOMS: atom_id res chain seq x y z
N MET A 1 -28.83 -4.75 -85.75
CA MET A 1 -27.37 -4.52 -85.61
C MET A 1 -27.14 -3.06 -85.27
N ARG A 2 -26.72 -2.76 -84.03
CA ARG A 2 -25.88 -1.63 -83.62
C ARG A 2 -25.82 -1.59 -82.08
N SER A 3 -24.74 -2.21 -81.61
CA SER A 3 -24.01 -2.02 -80.35
C SER A 3 -24.20 -0.63 -79.74
N GLY A 4 -24.29 -0.41 -78.43
CA GLY A 4 -23.66 -1.11 -77.31
C GLY A 4 -23.04 -0.01 -76.44
N VAL A 5 -23.53 0.12 -75.21
CA VAL A 5 -23.22 1.16 -74.21
C VAL A 5 -21.75 1.13 -73.79
N GLY A 6 -21.17 2.30 -73.50
CA GLY A 6 -19.90 2.42 -72.79
C GLY A 6 -19.69 3.80 -72.19
N HIS A 7 -20.23 4.05 -71.00
CA HIS A 7 -19.79 5.15 -70.13
C HIS A 7 -18.89 4.54 -69.05
N ALA A 8 -17.60 4.80 -69.10
CA ALA A 8 -16.67 4.49 -68.01
C ALA A 8 -16.22 5.81 -67.37
N ALA A 9 -16.90 6.20 -66.30
CA ALA A 9 -16.45 7.26 -65.40
C ALA A 9 -15.42 6.67 -64.43
N ALA A 10 -14.15 7.03 -64.59
CA ALA A 10 -13.10 6.68 -63.65
C ALA A 10 -13.16 7.63 -62.44
N VAL A 11 -13.62 7.12 -61.30
CA VAL A 11 -13.57 7.83 -60.01
C VAL A 11 -12.20 7.59 -59.40
N LEU A 12 -11.36 8.63 -59.36
CA LEU A 12 -10.06 8.62 -58.71
C LEU A 12 -10.26 8.74 -57.19
N ALA A 13 -10.15 7.62 -56.46
CA ALA A 13 -10.22 7.62 -55.01
C ALA A 13 -8.88 8.09 -54.40
N LEU A 14 -8.86 9.31 -53.86
CA LEU A 14 -7.75 9.80 -53.04
C LEU A 14 -7.80 9.10 -51.67
N ALA A 15 -6.95 8.10 -51.45
CA ALA A 15 -6.72 7.50 -50.14
C ALA A 15 -5.86 8.44 -49.29
N GLY A 16 -6.49 9.27 -48.45
CA GLY A 16 -5.80 10.05 -47.43
C GLY A 16 -5.35 9.15 -46.28
N SER A 17 -4.04 8.94 -46.14
CA SER A 17 -3.46 8.25 -44.99
C SER A 17 -3.56 9.14 -43.74
N LEU A 18 -4.46 8.80 -42.82
CA LEU A 18 -4.47 9.40 -41.48
C LEU A 18 -3.26 8.86 -40.69
N LEU A 19 -2.23 9.69 -40.55
CA LEU A 19 -1.19 9.49 -39.54
C LEU A 19 -1.80 9.82 -38.17
N ALA A 20 -2.25 8.80 -37.45
CA ALA A 20 -2.59 8.92 -36.03
C ALA A 20 -1.30 9.14 -35.24
N ALA A 21 -1.08 10.37 -34.76
CA ALA A 21 -0.02 10.65 -33.79
C ALA A 21 -0.38 9.98 -32.45
N PRO A 22 0.56 9.33 -31.74
CA PRO A 22 0.28 8.80 -30.43
C PRO A 22 0.10 9.95 -29.45
N SER A 23 -1.10 10.09 -28.88
CA SER A 23 -1.33 10.97 -27.73
C SER A 23 -0.59 10.40 -26.52
N LEU A 24 0.62 10.89 -26.28
CA LEU A 24 1.42 10.59 -25.09
C LEU A 24 1.38 11.77 -24.12
N ALA A 25 0.18 12.12 -23.67
CA ALA A 25 0.00 12.93 -22.47
C ALA A 25 -0.84 12.11 -21.49
N GLU A 26 -0.17 11.22 -20.76
CA GLU A 26 -0.75 10.53 -19.61
C GLU A 26 -1.24 11.60 -18.62
N GLY A 27 -2.55 11.67 -18.37
CA GLY A 27 -3.11 12.68 -17.48
C GLY A 27 -2.50 12.61 -16.07
N PRO A 28 -2.37 13.73 -15.35
CA PRO A 28 -1.75 13.77 -14.02
C PRO A 28 -2.39 12.78 -13.03
N SER A 29 -3.70 12.54 -13.16
CA SER A 29 -4.44 11.54 -12.38
C SER A 29 -3.99 10.10 -12.62
N ASN A 30 -3.56 9.72 -13.82
CA ASN A 30 -3.06 8.36 -14.07
C ASN A 30 -1.62 8.21 -13.54
N ALA A 31 -0.79 9.24 -13.66
CA ALA A 31 0.57 9.22 -13.10
C ALA A 31 0.57 9.00 -11.58
N ILE A 32 -0.29 9.70 -10.84
CA ILE A 32 -0.41 9.53 -9.39
C ILE A 32 -1.04 8.17 -9.00
N VAL A 33 -1.93 7.62 -9.82
CA VAL A 33 -2.47 6.26 -9.61
C VAL A 33 -1.38 5.20 -9.80
N LYS A 34 -0.56 5.31 -10.85
CA LYS A 34 0.59 4.41 -11.06
C LYS A 34 1.59 4.52 -9.90
N ALA A 35 1.91 5.74 -9.49
CA ALA A 35 2.84 6.00 -8.40
C ALA A 35 2.37 5.38 -7.07
N ARG A 36 1.11 5.58 -6.68
CA ARG A 36 0.59 4.98 -5.43
C ARG A 36 0.54 3.46 -5.48
N GLN A 37 0.18 2.89 -6.64
CA GLN A 37 0.15 1.43 -6.80
C GLN A 37 1.54 0.82 -6.69
N ALA A 38 2.57 1.49 -7.22
CA ALA A 38 3.96 1.11 -7.00
C ALA A 38 4.33 1.22 -5.50
N SER A 39 3.99 2.33 -4.86
CA SER A 39 4.23 2.54 -3.42
C SER A 39 3.59 1.45 -2.54
N MET A 40 2.34 1.06 -2.84
CA MET A 40 1.65 -0.04 -2.14
C MET A 40 2.36 -1.39 -2.33
N LYS A 41 2.91 -1.66 -3.53
CA LYS A 41 3.66 -2.88 -3.80
C LYS A 41 4.97 -2.92 -3.03
N GLU A 42 5.70 -1.81 -2.97
CA GLU A 42 6.93 -1.69 -2.18
C GLU A 42 6.66 -1.91 -0.69
N MET A 43 5.61 -1.31 -0.14
CA MET A 43 5.20 -1.55 1.26
C MET A 43 4.81 -3.01 1.50
N ALA A 44 4.06 -3.63 0.59
CA ALA A 44 3.69 -5.04 0.71
C ALA A 44 4.91 -5.96 0.68
N ALA A 45 5.87 -5.69 -0.21
CA ALA A 45 7.13 -6.43 -0.29
C ALA A 45 7.97 -6.27 0.99
N ALA A 46 8.07 -5.06 1.51
CA ALA A 46 8.77 -4.78 2.76
C ALA A 46 8.14 -5.51 3.95
N ALA A 47 6.82 -5.37 4.14
CA ALA A 47 6.12 -6.04 5.24
C ALA A 47 6.24 -7.58 5.14
N LYS A 48 6.14 -8.14 3.92
CA LYS A 48 6.35 -9.57 3.68
C LYS A 48 7.77 -10.02 4.02
N ALA A 49 8.78 -9.25 3.62
CA ALA A 49 10.17 -9.59 3.92
C ALA A 49 10.41 -9.67 5.43
N ILE A 50 9.90 -8.70 6.19
CA ILE A 50 10.03 -8.71 7.67
C ILE A 50 9.26 -9.90 8.26
N ALA A 51 8.03 -10.15 7.81
CA ALA A 51 7.24 -11.28 8.29
C ALA A 51 7.93 -12.63 8.03
N GLU A 52 8.50 -12.82 6.84
CA GLU A 52 9.24 -14.04 6.50
C GLU A 52 10.50 -14.23 7.33
N MET A 53 11.20 -13.16 7.73
CA MET A 53 12.34 -13.24 8.65
C MET A 53 11.89 -13.74 10.02
N PHE A 54 10.82 -13.17 10.58
CA PHE A 54 10.26 -13.63 11.86
C PHE A 54 9.72 -15.06 11.77
N ASP A 55 9.03 -15.42 10.70
CA ASP A 55 8.50 -16.78 10.48
C ASP A 55 9.58 -17.84 10.18
N GLY A 56 10.85 -17.44 10.00
CA GLY A 56 11.93 -18.35 9.59
C GLY A 56 11.83 -18.85 8.15
N LYS A 57 10.95 -18.25 7.33
CA LYS A 57 10.81 -18.54 5.88
C LYS A 57 11.88 -17.87 5.04
N ARG A 58 12.56 -16.87 5.60
CA ARG A 58 13.70 -16.15 5.03
C ARG A 58 14.79 -16.03 6.09
N ALA A 59 16.05 -16.11 5.68
CA ALA A 59 17.18 -15.81 6.56
C ALA A 59 17.07 -14.37 7.10
N TYR A 60 17.28 -14.21 8.40
CA TYR A 60 17.30 -12.89 9.01
C TYR A 60 18.64 -12.21 8.71
N GLU A 61 18.56 -11.05 8.07
CA GLU A 61 19.71 -10.21 7.76
C GLU A 61 19.46 -8.81 8.34
N PRO A 62 20.29 -8.32 9.30
CA PRO A 62 20.04 -7.04 9.97
C PRO A 62 19.96 -5.85 9.01
N ALA A 63 20.71 -5.87 7.91
CA ALA A 63 20.67 -4.83 6.89
C ALA A 63 19.36 -4.86 6.09
N ALA A 64 18.88 -6.06 5.74
CA ALA A 64 17.62 -6.22 5.01
C ALA A 64 16.41 -5.87 5.89
N PHE A 65 16.46 -6.21 7.19
CA PHE A 65 15.45 -5.81 8.16
C PHE A 65 15.37 -4.28 8.29
N ARG A 66 16.51 -3.59 8.43
CA ARG A 66 16.61 -2.12 8.40
C ARG A 66 16.00 -1.52 7.13
N ALA A 67 16.41 -2.02 5.96
CA ALA A 67 15.92 -1.50 4.68
C ALA A 67 14.39 -1.66 4.53
N ALA A 68 13.84 -2.81 4.91
CA ALA A 68 12.40 -3.07 4.85
C ALA A 68 11.63 -2.19 5.86
N ALA A 69 12.09 -2.06 7.10
CA ALA A 69 11.45 -1.21 8.10
C ALA A 69 11.50 0.28 7.68
N GLY A 70 12.63 0.74 7.15
CA GLY A 70 12.79 2.09 6.58
C GLY A 70 11.84 2.34 5.40
N THR A 71 11.63 1.33 4.54
CA THR A 71 10.66 1.42 3.43
C THR A 71 9.24 1.62 3.93
N LEU A 72 8.83 0.92 4.99
CA LEU A 72 7.52 1.12 5.61
C LEU A 72 7.40 2.52 6.22
N SER A 73 8.38 2.97 7.00
CA SER A 73 8.36 4.30 7.61
C SER A 73 8.26 5.40 6.54
N ALA A 74 9.08 5.33 5.49
CA ALA A 74 9.12 6.36 4.44
C ALA A 74 7.85 6.47 3.59
N ARG A 75 7.03 5.40 3.51
CA ARG A 75 5.86 5.32 2.61
C ARG A 75 4.51 5.33 3.31
N THR A 76 4.50 5.33 4.64
CA THR A 76 3.27 5.36 5.43
C THR A 76 3.02 6.77 5.99
N GLY A 77 1.97 6.96 6.79
CA GLY A 77 1.70 8.26 7.41
C GLY A 77 1.38 9.36 6.39
N PRO A 78 1.99 10.56 6.52
CA PRO A 78 1.75 11.68 5.61
C PRO A 78 2.07 11.37 4.14
N ALA A 79 3.11 10.57 3.86
CA ALA A 79 3.47 10.18 2.50
C ALA A 79 2.33 9.39 1.83
N LEU A 80 1.76 8.42 2.56
CA LEU A 80 0.60 7.67 2.11
C LEU A 80 -0.62 8.58 1.86
N ILE A 81 -0.86 9.57 2.71
CA ILE A 81 -2.01 10.47 2.56
C ILE A 81 -1.88 11.32 1.29
N ALA A 82 -0.68 11.82 1.02
CA ALA A 82 -0.39 12.66 -0.16
C ALA A 82 -0.60 11.91 -1.48
N GLU A 83 -0.51 10.58 -1.47
CA GLU A 83 -0.77 9.75 -2.66
C GLU A 83 -2.25 9.70 -3.06
N PHE A 84 -3.19 10.19 -2.25
CA PHE A 84 -4.65 10.15 -2.51
C PHE A 84 -5.30 11.55 -2.61
N PRO A 85 -4.95 12.37 -3.61
CA PRO A 85 -5.63 13.64 -3.86
C PRO A 85 -7.06 13.42 -4.38
N ALA A 86 -7.93 14.42 -4.17
CA ALA A 86 -9.30 14.39 -4.67
C ALA A 86 -9.35 14.16 -6.20
N GLY A 87 -10.35 13.42 -6.67
CA GLY A 87 -10.52 13.13 -8.11
C GLY A 87 -9.62 12.03 -8.68
N THR A 88 -8.94 11.25 -7.83
CA THR A 88 -8.04 10.14 -8.26
C THR A 88 -8.50 8.77 -7.74
N LEU A 89 -9.77 8.67 -7.41
CA LEU A 89 -10.44 7.48 -6.88
C LEU A 89 -11.21 6.76 -8.00
N GLY A 90 -11.76 5.58 -7.71
CA GLY A 90 -12.46 4.74 -8.68
C GLY A 90 -11.51 3.95 -9.59
N ALA A 91 -12.03 3.38 -10.67
CA ALA A 91 -11.19 2.72 -11.67
C ALA A 91 -10.33 3.77 -12.42
N PRO A 92 -9.03 3.54 -12.66
CA PRO A 92 -8.26 2.30 -12.44
C PRO A 92 -7.53 2.23 -11.08
N SER A 93 -7.75 3.18 -10.16
CA SER A 93 -7.07 3.31 -8.87
C SER A 93 -7.36 2.16 -7.90
N ALA A 94 -8.56 1.54 -7.99
CA ALA A 94 -9.14 0.65 -6.99
C ALA A 94 -9.34 1.29 -5.61
N ALA A 95 -8.97 2.56 -5.42
CA ALA A 95 -9.35 3.36 -4.25
C ALA A 95 -10.84 3.69 -4.34
N LYS A 96 -11.61 3.41 -3.30
CA LYS A 96 -13.05 3.70 -3.30
C LYS A 96 -13.32 5.19 -2.97
N PRO A 97 -14.47 5.76 -3.38
CA PRO A 97 -14.89 7.14 -3.03
C PRO A 97 -14.89 7.43 -1.52
N GLU A 98 -15.00 6.41 -0.68
CA GLU A 98 -14.97 6.48 0.78
C GLU A 98 -13.68 7.10 1.32
N VAL A 99 -12.58 7.10 0.55
CA VAL A 99 -11.36 7.85 0.91
C VAL A 99 -11.65 9.34 1.07
N ASP A 100 -12.51 9.91 0.21
CA ASP A 100 -12.93 11.31 0.32
C ASP A 100 -14.05 11.48 1.35
N GLN A 101 -15.06 10.60 1.32
CA GLN A 101 -16.23 10.71 2.19
C GLN A 101 -15.90 10.54 3.68
N ALA A 102 -14.89 9.71 3.99
CA ALA A 102 -14.39 9.47 5.34
C ALA A 102 -12.90 9.85 5.47
N ARG A 103 -12.51 10.96 4.83
CA ARG A 103 -11.12 11.46 4.80
C ARG A 103 -10.43 11.51 6.18
N PRO A 104 -11.05 12.07 7.24
CA PRO A 104 -10.41 12.12 8.55
C PRO A 104 -10.03 10.73 9.10
N GLU A 105 -10.85 9.71 8.80
CA GLU A 105 -10.62 8.34 9.26
C GLU A 105 -9.53 7.65 8.43
N PHE A 106 -9.54 7.81 7.11
CA PHE A 106 -8.47 7.33 6.23
C PHE A 106 -7.11 7.88 6.70
N GLU A 107 -7.04 9.19 6.93
CA GLU A 107 -5.81 9.82 7.38
C GLU A 107 -5.41 9.41 8.80
N ALA A 108 -6.37 9.23 9.71
CA ALA A 108 -6.08 8.77 11.07
C ALA A 108 -5.45 7.37 11.05
N LEU A 109 -5.95 6.47 10.20
CA LEU A 109 -5.41 5.14 10.01
C LEU A 109 -4.02 5.18 9.35
N ALA A 110 -3.86 5.95 8.27
CA ALA A 110 -2.56 6.15 7.63
C ALA A 110 -1.49 6.68 8.60
N ARG A 111 -1.84 7.69 9.42
CA ARG A 111 -0.96 8.20 10.48
C ARG A 111 -0.67 7.19 11.58
N HIS A 112 -1.63 6.31 11.91
CA HIS A 112 -1.40 5.26 12.90
C HIS A 112 -0.41 4.22 12.39
N ILE A 113 -0.59 3.75 11.16
CA ILE A 113 0.38 2.89 10.46
C ILE A 113 1.76 3.56 10.45
N GLY A 114 1.82 4.85 10.11
CA GLY A 114 3.06 5.63 10.12
C GLY A 114 3.81 5.59 11.44
N ARG A 115 3.12 5.89 12.55
CA ARG A 115 3.74 5.86 13.88
C ARG A 115 4.27 4.47 14.27
N LEU A 116 3.55 3.40 13.91
CA LEU A 116 4.00 2.03 14.15
C LEU A 116 5.24 1.69 13.29
N ALA A 117 5.24 2.12 12.03
CA ALA A 117 6.35 1.92 11.11
C ALA A 117 7.60 2.71 11.53
N ASP A 118 7.44 3.93 12.03
CA ASP A 118 8.53 4.74 12.58
C ASP A 118 9.15 4.07 13.82
N ALA A 119 8.32 3.53 14.72
CA ALA A 119 8.80 2.77 15.87
C ALA A 119 9.54 1.49 15.45
N LEU A 120 9.05 0.80 14.40
CA LEU A 120 9.71 -0.38 13.84
C LEU A 120 11.06 -0.03 13.22
N ALA A 121 11.13 1.05 12.45
CA ALA A 121 12.37 1.55 11.85
C ALA A 121 13.39 1.95 12.93
N ALA A 122 12.97 2.66 13.97
CA ALA A 122 13.84 3.03 15.08
C ALA A 122 14.43 1.81 15.82
N LYS A 123 13.69 0.71 15.92
CA LYS A 123 14.20 -0.56 16.45
C LYS A 123 15.15 -1.24 15.47
N ALA A 124 14.81 -1.20 14.18
CA ALA A 124 15.65 -1.80 13.15
C ALA A 124 17.04 -1.14 13.10
N GLU A 125 17.17 0.16 13.37
CA GLU A 125 18.49 0.83 13.47
C GLU A 125 19.42 0.14 14.46
N LYS A 126 18.87 -0.39 15.57
CA LYS A 126 19.60 -1.11 16.61
C LYS A 126 19.48 -2.63 16.47
N ALA A 127 19.16 -3.12 15.28
CA ALA A 127 18.89 -4.54 15.04
C ALA A 127 20.11 -5.41 15.40
N PRO A 128 19.92 -6.44 16.26
CA PRO A 128 20.95 -7.41 16.63
C PRO A 128 21.31 -8.31 15.45
N ALA A 129 22.40 -9.08 15.58
CA ALA A 129 22.90 -9.99 14.54
C ALA A 129 21.96 -11.18 14.24
N GLY A 130 21.08 -11.54 15.18
CA GLY A 130 20.05 -12.56 15.01
C GLY A 130 18.74 -12.15 15.67
N ILE A 131 17.63 -12.80 15.34
CA ILE A 131 16.34 -12.53 16.01
C ILE A 131 16.43 -12.97 17.47
N THR A 132 16.30 -12.00 18.37
CA THR A 132 16.33 -12.21 19.82
C THR A 132 14.92 -12.34 20.41
N ALA A 133 14.83 -12.81 21.66
CA ALA A 133 13.54 -12.98 22.35
C ALA A 133 12.77 -11.66 22.54
N ASP A 134 13.46 -10.53 22.73
CA ASP A 134 12.84 -9.20 22.88
C ASP A 134 12.24 -8.65 21.58
N MET A 135 12.68 -9.15 20.43
CA MET A 135 12.06 -8.81 19.14
C MET A 135 10.74 -9.54 18.91
N ARG A 136 10.52 -10.65 19.64
CA ARG A 136 9.36 -11.53 19.45
C ARG A 136 8.13 -11.02 20.18
N MET A 137 6.97 -11.22 19.56
CA MET A 137 5.70 -11.11 20.22
C MET A 137 5.52 -12.32 21.14
N THR A 138 5.90 -12.18 22.41
CA THR A 138 5.42 -13.11 23.44
C THR A 138 3.96 -12.79 23.76
N GLY A 139 3.11 -13.81 23.90
CA GLY A 139 1.72 -13.63 24.34
C GLY A 139 1.64 -12.87 25.68
N PRO A 140 0.45 -12.35 26.06
CA PRO A 140 0.30 -11.75 27.39
C PRO A 140 0.82 -12.74 28.44
N PRO A 141 1.49 -12.26 29.51
CA PRO A 141 1.91 -13.14 30.58
C PRO A 141 0.72 -14.02 30.97
N MET A 142 0.96 -15.33 31.00
CA MET A 142 0.01 -16.28 31.56
C MET A 142 0.14 -16.19 33.09
N ASP A 143 0.03 -14.99 33.66
CA ASP A 143 -0.22 -14.82 35.08
C ASP A 143 -1.73 -14.98 35.29
N GLY A 144 -2.11 -16.16 35.76
CA GLY A 144 -3.48 -16.51 36.10
C GLY A 144 -4.03 -15.62 37.22
N GLY A 145 -4.50 -14.43 36.86
CA GLY A 145 -4.96 -13.40 37.79
C GLY A 145 -6.22 -12.69 37.31
N SER A 146 -7.36 -13.16 37.83
CA SER A 146 -8.63 -12.45 38.00
C SER A 146 -9.53 -12.20 36.79
N LEU A 147 -10.54 -13.06 36.71
CA LEU A 147 -11.89 -12.75 36.25
C LEU A 147 -12.43 -11.50 36.99
N LEU A 148 -13.17 -10.65 36.28
CA LEU A 148 -13.83 -9.42 36.76
C LEU A 148 -12.91 -8.22 37.06
N GLY A 149 -12.54 -7.49 36.01
CA GLY A 149 -12.06 -6.11 36.15
C GLY A 149 -12.18 -5.40 34.82
N LYS A 150 -12.89 -4.28 34.79
CA LYS A 150 -13.10 -3.42 33.62
C LYS A 150 -11.80 -3.33 32.83
N ARG A 151 -11.78 -3.81 31.58
CA ARG A 151 -10.66 -3.53 30.66
C ARG A 151 -10.46 -2.01 30.70
N PRO A 152 -9.34 -1.49 31.25
CA PRO A 152 -8.98 -0.13 30.96
C PRO A 152 -9.00 -0.08 29.45
N ARG A 153 -9.74 0.86 28.86
CA ARG A 153 -9.60 1.19 27.44
C ARG A 153 -8.10 1.32 27.24
N ALA A 154 -7.47 0.29 26.68
CA ALA A 154 -6.03 0.09 26.83
C ALA A 154 -5.40 1.41 26.44
N ALA A 155 -4.82 2.10 27.42
CA ALA A 155 -4.08 3.32 27.15
C ALA A 155 -3.17 2.92 25.99
N ARG A 156 -3.30 3.58 24.83
CA ARG A 156 -2.61 3.20 23.60
C ARG A 156 -1.15 3.01 23.99
N ALA A 157 -0.71 1.77 24.11
CA ALA A 157 0.60 1.47 24.63
C ALA A 157 1.60 2.14 23.68
N ASP A 158 2.62 2.79 24.25
CA ASP A 158 3.62 3.47 23.46
C ASP A 158 4.26 2.47 22.48
N PRO A 159 4.17 2.69 21.15
CA PRO A 159 4.78 1.81 20.15
C PRO A 159 6.27 1.57 20.40
N ALA A 160 6.99 2.53 20.98
CA ALA A 160 8.41 2.38 21.27
C ALA A 160 8.71 1.22 22.24
N GLY A 161 7.76 0.90 23.13
CA GLY A 161 7.88 -0.21 24.09
C GLY A 161 7.55 -1.59 23.53
N MET A 162 7.01 -1.69 22.32
CA MET A 162 6.54 -2.96 21.76
C MET A 162 7.68 -3.77 21.11
N PRO A 163 7.62 -5.11 21.08
CA PRO A 163 8.50 -5.94 20.26
C PRO A 163 8.35 -5.62 18.77
N ALA A 164 9.42 -5.80 18.00
CA ALA A 164 9.42 -5.54 16.55
C ALA A 164 8.38 -6.39 15.79
N GLU A 165 8.24 -7.67 16.16
CA GLU A 165 7.23 -8.57 15.58
C GLU A 165 5.80 -8.11 15.90
N HIS A 166 5.58 -7.55 17.10
CA HIS A 166 4.28 -6.99 17.48
C HIS A 166 3.95 -5.71 16.70
N LEU A 167 4.91 -4.81 16.51
CA LEU A 167 4.73 -3.64 15.65
C LEU A 167 4.34 -4.02 14.23
N LEU A 168 5.04 -5.02 13.64
CA LEU A 168 4.70 -5.53 12.31
C LEU A 168 3.27 -6.09 12.28
N HIS A 169 2.87 -6.85 13.31
CA HIS A 169 1.51 -7.39 13.38
C HIS A 169 0.44 -6.29 13.38
N LEU A 170 0.64 -5.23 14.18
CA LEU A 170 -0.28 -4.09 14.22
C LEU A 170 -0.33 -3.33 12.88
N ILE A 171 0.82 -3.15 12.22
CA ILE A 171 0.89 -2.57 10.87
C ILE A 171 0.05 -3.40 9.90
N LEU A 172 0.22 -4.72 9.86
CA LEU A 172 -0.53 -5.61 8.98
C LEU A 172 -2.04 -5.60 9.27
N GLN A 173 -2.42 -5.56 10.55
CA GLN A 173 -3.82 -5.43 10.96
C GLN A 173 -4.45 -4.14 10.44
N ASP A 174 -3.73 -3.03 10.53
CA ASP A 174 -4.20 -1.73 10.04
C ASP A 174 -4.22 -1.66 8.51
N CYS A 175 -3.24 -2.28 7.82
CA CYS A 175 -3.28 -2.44 6.37
C CYS A 175 -4.55 -3.18 5.94
N SER A 176 -4.90 -4.27 6.62
CA SER A 176 -6.13 -5.04 6.36
C SER A 176 -7.39 -4.20 6.60
N SER A 177 -7.44 -3.49 7.73
CA SER A 177 -8.56 -2.60 8.09
C SER A 177 -8.74 -1.48 7.07
N CYS A 178 -7.64 -0.86 6.64
CA CYS A 178 -7.62 0.18 5.62
C CYS A 178 -8.13 -0.35 4.29
N HIS A 179 -7.62 -1.49 3.83
CA HIS A 179 -8.03 -2.08 2.57
C HIS A 179 -9.50 -2.51 2.57
N SER A 180 -9.99 -3.07 3.68
CA SER A 180 -11.40 -3.47 3.81
C SER A 180 -12.34 -2.28 3.55
N LYS A 181 -12.03 -1.13 4.15
CA LYS A 181 -12.85 0.08 4.04
C LYS A 181 -12.63 0.84 2.73
N PHE A 182 -11.38 1.06 2.34
CA PHE A 182 -11.01 2.06 1.34
C PHE A 182 -10.54 1.49 -0.01
N ARG A 183 -10.32 0.17 -0.14
CA ARG A 183 -9.92 -0.46 -1.40
C ARG A 183 -11.02 -1.35 -1.95
N GLN A 184 -11.27 -1.27 -3.26
CA GLN A 184 -12.13 -2.21 -3.97
C GLN A 184 -11.56 -3.63 -3.83
N ARG A 185 -12.44 -4.61 -3.65
CA ARG A 185 -12.05 -6.02 -3.77
C ARG A 185 -11.71 -6.27 -5.23
N GLN A 186 -10.57 -6.89 -5.48
CA GLN A 186 -10.28 -7.40 -6.81
C GLN A 186 -11.10 -8.67 -6.99
N GLN A 187 -11.83 -8.75 -8.10
CA GLN A 187 -12.58 -9.95 -8.50
C GLN A 187 -11.62 -11.04 -8.95
#